data_AF-V7PJI9-F1
#
_entry.id   AF-V7PJI9-F1
#
_cell.length_a   1.000
_cell.length_b   1.000
_cell.length_c   1.000
_cell.angle_alpha   90.00
_cell.angle_beta   90.00
_cell.angle_gamma   90.00
#
_symmetry.space_group_name_H-M   'P 1'
#
loop_
_entity.id
_entity.type
_entity.pdbx_description
1 polymer ?
#
loop_
_entity_poly.entity_id
_entity_poly.type
_entity_poly.pdbx_seq_one_letter_code
_entity_poly.pdbx_strand_id
1 'polypeptide(L)'
;MNEKCEEVKSKYYTCLNASKRSLSKCKDIETELRGCSKTTGKSYCINEINNLMECSRSPDASICSKEFLLFRECNRPDGPHILIDDNKYLISKKHLDKYNVNNATIGPIEAPERNNSNTATFLGKMKETLHLKNFKENFIAYKW
;
A
#
# COMPACT_ATOMS: atom_id res chain seq x y z
N MET A 1 -28.50 -5.29 -14.99
CA MET A 1 -27.30 -4.54 -15.46
C MET A 1 -26.06 -4.87 -14.62
N ASN A 2 -26.16 -4.92 -13.29
CA ASN A 2 -25.06 -5.39 -12.42
C ASN A 2 -24.62 -6.84 -12.70
N GLU A 3 -25.56 -7.78 -12.92
CA GLU A 3 -25.22 -9.19 -13.18
C GLU A 3 -24.34 -9.38 -14.42
N LYS A 4 -24.66 -8.68 -15.52
CA LYS A 4 -23.83 -8.71 -16.74
C LYS A 4 -22.41 -8.21 -16.47
N CYS A 5 -22.25 -7.15 -15.67
CA CYS A 5 -20.92 -6.63 -15.34
C CYS A 5 -20.11 -7.54 -14.40
N GLU A 6 -20.77 -8.24 -13.47
CA GLU A 6 -20.10 -9.27 -12.67
C GLU A 6 -19.71 -10.50 -13.51
N GLU A 7 -20.51 -10.85 -14.52
CA GLU A 7 -20.14 -11.90 -15.48
C GLU A 7 -18.91 -11.50 -16.31
N VAL A 8 -18.86 -10.27 -16.82
CA VAL A 8 -17.70 -9.72 -17.53
C VAL A 8 -16.46 -9.70 -16.64
N LYS A 9 -16.60 -9.29 -15.38
CA LYS A 9 -15.53 -9.35 -14.38
C LYS A 9 -15.02 -10.78 -14.18
N SER A 10 -15.92 -11.75 -14.05
CA SER A 10 -15.56 -13.17 -13.93
C SER A 10 -14.81 -13.65 -15.17
N LYS A 11 -15.28 -13.30 -16.37
CA LYS A 11 -14.61 -13.64 -17.64
C LYS A 11 -13.21 -13.02 -17.72
N TYR A 12 -13.04 -11.79 -17.24
CA TYR A 12 -11.75 -11.12 -17.20
C TYR A 12 -10.75 -11.87 -16.32
N TYR A 13 -11.13 -12.26 -15.10
CA TYR A 13 -10.26 -13.05 -14.23
C TYR A 13 -9.95 -14.44 -14.80
N THR A 14 -10.94 -15.12 -15.39
CA THR A 14 -10.73 -16.40 -16.07
C THR A 14 -9.72 -16.25 -17.22
N CYS A 15 -9.84 -15.20 -18.03
CA CYS A 15 -8.89 -14.90 -19.09
C CYS A 15 -7.48 -14.61 -18.54
N LEU A 16 -7.36 -13.80 -17.48
CA LEU A 16 -6.07 -13.52 -16.85
C LEU A 16 -5.41 -14.79 -16.33
N ASN A 17 -6.17 -15.71 -15.72
CA ASN A 17 -5.65 -16.98 -15.25
C ASN A 17 -5.18 -17.87 -16.42
N ALA A 18 -6.05 -18.07 -17.43
CA ALA A 18 -5.74 -18.89 -18.60
C ALA A 18 -4.56 -18.35 -19.43
N SER A 19 -4.42 -17.03 -19.49
CA SER A 19 -3.37 -16.35 -20.24
C SER A 19 -2.02 -16.27 -19.51
N LYS A 20 -1.90 -16.89 -18.32
CA LYS A 20 -0.73 -16.75 -17.43
C LYS A 20 -0.43 -15.27 -17.14
N ARG A 21 -1.48 -14.52 -16.81
CA ARG A 21 -1.45 -13.08 -16.48
C ARG A 21 -1.01 -12.20 -17.65
N SER A 22 -1.43 -12.53 -18.88
CA SER A 22 -1.14 -11.72 -20.06
C SER A 22 -2.22 -10.69 -20.35
N LEU A 23 -1.97 -9.44 -19.95
CA LEU A 23 -2.88 -8.32 -20.15
C LEU A 23 -3.32 -8.15 -21.61
N SER A 24 -2.38 -8.27 -22.56
CA SER A 24 -2.66 -8.14 -24.01
C SER A 24 -3.69 -9.12 -24.54
N LYS A 25 -3.81 -10.33 -23.93
CA LYS A 25 -4.75 -11.37 -24.37
C LYS A 25 -6.17 -11.14 -23.85
N CYS A 26 -6.35 -10.26 -22.87
CA CYS A 26 -7.63 -9.99 -22.22
C CYS A 26 -8.14 -8.56 -22.46
N LYS A 27 -7.55 -7.83 -23.42
CA LYS A 27 -7.78 -6.40 -23.66
C LYS A 27 -9.21 -6.09 -24.10
N ASP A 28 -9.84 -6.98 -24.86
CA ASP A 28 -11.23 -6.82 -25.30
C ASP A 28 -12.19 -6.87 -24.11
N ILE A 29 -12.00 -7.86 -23.22
CA ILE A 29 -12.78 -8.01 -21.98
C ILE A 29 -12.49 -6.85 -21.01
N GLU A 30 -11.24 -6.38 -20.95
CA GLU A 30 -10.87 -5.20 -20.16
C GLU A 30 -11.65 -3.95 -20.62
N THR A 31 -11.78 -3.76 -21.93
CA THR A 31 -12.51 -2.62 -22.52
C THR A 31 -13.99 -2.67 -22.16
N GLU A 32 -14.58 -3.86 -22.20
CA GLU A 32 -15.97 -4.09 -21.75
C GLU A 32 -16.12 -3.80 -20.24
N LEU A 33 -15.17 -4.26 -19.42
CA LEU A 33 -15.17 -4.02 -17.98
C LEU A 33 -14.99 -2.53 -17.63
N ARG A 34 -14.21 -1.79 -18.42
CA ARG A 34 -14.13 -0.31 -18.32
C ARG A 34 -15.47 0.35 -18.68
N GLY A 35 -16.19 -0.20 -19.67
CA GLY A 35 -17.56 0.22 -19.97
C GLY A 35 -18.50 0.01 -18.77
N CYS A 36 -18.42 -1.16 -18.14
CA CYS A 36 -19.15 -1.45 -16.90
C CYS A 36 -18.80 -0.48 -15.76
N SER A 37 -17.53 -0.14 -15.58
CA SER A 37 -17.09 0.84 -14.57
C SER A 37 -17.75 2.20 -14.79
N LYS A 38 -17.79 2.70 -16.04
CA LYS A 38 -18.41 3.98 -16.38
C LYS A 38 -19.92 3.98 -16.14
N THR A 39 -20.60 2.89 -16.50
CA THR A 39 -22.07 2.79 -16.39
C THR A 39 -22.55 2.61 -14.95
N THR A 40 -21.80 1.85 -14.14
CA THR A 40 -22.20 1.53 -12.75
C THR A 40 -21.60 2.48 -11.72
N GLY A 41 -20.58 3.26 -12.09
CA GLY A 41 -19.80 4.07 -11.15
C GLY A 41 -18.92 3.25 -10.20
N LYS A 42 -18.85 1.91 -10.38
CA LYS A 42 -18.02 1.03 -9.55
C LYS A 42 -16.60 0.93 -10.09
N SER A 43 -15.63 0.86 -9.19
CA SER A 43 -14.27 0.47 -9.55
C SER A 43 -14.17 -1.05 -9.65
N TYR A 44 -13.52 -1.53 -10.71
CA TYR A 44 -13.15 -2.94 -10.90
C TYR A 44 -11.64 -3.16 -10.77
N CYS A 45 -10.91 -2.18 -10.24
CA CYS A 45 -9.47 -2.26 -9.98
C CYS A 45 -8.60 -2.57 -11.20
N ILE A 46 -9.07 -2.17 -12.39
CA ILE A 46 -8.44 -2.55 -13.66
C ILE A 46 -7.02 -1.97 -13.76
N ASN A 47 -6.85 -0.72 -13.35
CA ASN A 47 -5.54 -0.06 -13.40
C ASN A 47 -4.58 -0.69 -12.37
N GLU A 48 -5.06 -0.98 -11.16
CA GLU A 48 -4.29 -1.61 -10.10
C GLU A 48 -3.86 -3.02 -10.48
N ILE A 49 -4.74 -3.80 -11.13
CA ILE A 49 -4.41 -5.10 -11.70
C ILE A 49 -3.33 -4.94 -12.77
N ASN A 50 -3.52 -4.04 -13.73
CA ASN A 50 -2.56 -3.85 -14.82
C ASN A 50 -1.18 -3.46 -14.30
N ASN A 51 -1.11 -2.49 -13.39
CA ASN A 51 0.14 -2.03 -12.77
C ASN A 51 0.81 -3.15 -11.97
N LEU A 52 0.04 -3.92 -11.18
CA LEU A 52 0.57 -5.04 -10.43
C LEU A 52 1.11 -6.15 -11.34
N MET A 53 0.41 -6.47 -12.44
CA MET A 53 0.86 -7.48 -13.38
C MET A 53 2.11 -7.03 -14.13
N GLU A 54 2.19 -5.77 -14.53
CA GLU A 54 3.37 -5.18 -15.17
C GLU A 54 4.58 -5.19 -14.22
N CYS A 55 4.41 -4.68 -12.99
CA CYS A 55 5.46 -4.70 -11.99
C CYS A 55 5.90 -6.13 -11.67
N SER A 56 4.96 -7.08 -11.52
CA SER A 56 5.31 -8.47 -11.20
C SER A 56 6.17 -9.17 -12.26
N ARG A 57 6.18 -8.66 -13.49
CA ARG A 57 7.03 -9.16 -14.59
C ARG A 57 8.42 -8.52 -14.58
N SER A 58 8.50 -7.26 -14.17
CA SER A 58 9.73 -6.48 -14.09
C SER A 58 9.71 -5.66 -12.78
N PRO A 59 10.01 -6.31 -11.64
CA PRO A 59 9.83 -5.69 -10.34
C PRO A 59 10.79 -4.52 -10.12
N ASP A 60 10.31 -3.51 -9.41
CA ASP A 60 11.12 -2.41 -8.92
C ASP A 60 11.92 -2.80 -7.66
N ALA A 61 12.68 -1.85 -7.10
CA ALA A 61 13.42 -2.06 -5.86
C ALA A 61 12.51 -2.36 -4.64
N SER A 62 11.23 -1.98 -4.71
CA SER A 62 10.23 -2.23 -3.67
C SER A 62 9.51 -3.58 -3.82
N ILE A 63 9.86 -4.37 -4.85
CA ILE A 63 9.23 -5.65 -5.20
C ILE A 63 7.70 -5.48 -5.32
N CYS A 64 7.27 -4.40 -5.97
CA CYS A 64 5.87 -4.09 -6.25
C CYS A 64 4.99 -3.91 -5.00
N SER A 65 5.59 -3.63 -3.84
CA SER A 65 4.88 -3.52 -2.57
C SER A 65 3.74 -2.48 -2.62
N LYS A 66 3.97 -1.38 -3.36
CA LYS A 66 2.99 -0.32 -3.60
C LYS A 66 1.80 -0.84 -4.42
N GLU A 67 2.05 -1.51 -5.52
CA GLU A 67 1.02 -2.06 -6.42
C GLU A 67 0.18 -3.11 -5.69
N PHE A 68 0.80 -3.95 -4.86
CA PHE A 68 0.09 -4.91 -4.02
C PHE A 68 -0.88 -4.22 -3.06
N LEU A 69 -0.43 -3.16 -2.37
CA LEU A 69 -1.28 -2.41 -1.46
C LEU A 69 -2.44 -1.74 -2.21
N LEU A 70 -2.16 -1.06 -3.32
CA LEU A 70 -3.18 -0.36 -4.11
C LEU A 70 -4.25 -1.32 -4.64
N PHE A 71 -3.84 -2.49 -5.15
CA PHE A 71 -4.79 -3.52 -5.56
C PHE A 71 -5.63 -4.05 -4.39
N ARG A 72 -4.98 -4.35 -3.26
CA ARG A 72 -5.64 -4.86 -2.05
C ARG A 72 -6.63 -3.86 -1.44
N GLU A 73 -6.34 -2.57 -1.51
CA GLU A 73 -7.21 -1.51 -1.00
C GLU A 73 -8.33 -1.17 -2.00
N CYS A 74 -8.07 -1.21 -3.31
CA CYS A 74 -9.10 -1.07 -4.32
C CYS A 74 -10.15 -2.20 -4.26
N ASN A 75 -9.72 -3.44 -4.02
CA ASN A 75 -10.61 -4.61 -4.01
C ASN A 75 -11.50 -4.70 -2.75
N ARG A 76 -11.46 -3.71 -1.84
CA ARG A 76 -12.35 -3.64 -0.69
C ARG A 76 -13.78 -3.27 -1.12
N PRO A 77 -14.82 -3.97 -0.64
CA PRO A 77 -16.21 -3.66 -0.99
C PRO A 77 -16.68 -2.26 -0.58
N ASP A 78 -16.21 -1.76 0.56
CA ASP A 78 -16.54 -0.42 1.09
C ASP A 78 -15.55 0.67 0.67
N GLY A 79 -14.60 0.34 -0.21
CA GLY A 79 -13.58 1.24 -0.73
C GLY A 79 -12.26 1.19 0.04
N PRO A 80 -11.24 1.93 -0.43
CA PRO A 80 -9.90 1.90 0.15
C PRO A 80 -9.89 2.54 1.55
N HIS A 81 -9.33 1.80 2.51
CA HIS A 81 -9.06 2.31 3.84
C HIS A 81 -7.70 3.01 3.90
N ILE A 82 -6.69 2.43 3.27
CA ILE A 82 -5.34 2.98 3.22
C ILE A 82 -5.12 3.61 1.85
N LEU A 83 -4.62 4.84 1.86
CA LEU A 83 -4.32 5.67 0.69
C LEU A 83 -2.83 6.01 0.69
N ILE A 84 -2.32 6.34 -0.50
CA ILE A 84 -0.99 6.93 -0.66
C ILE A 84 -1.18 8.34 -1.20
N ASP A 85 -0.72 9.34 -0.45
CA ASP A 85 -0.71 10.74 -0.86
C ASP A 85 0.58 11.40 -0.33
N ASP A 86 1.17 12.30 -1.12
CA ASP A 86 2.41 13.02 -0.76
C ASP A 86 3.50 12.13 -0.13
N ASN A 87 3.81 11.01 -0.77
CA ASN A 87 4.80 10.01 -0.32
C ASN A 87 4.54 9.45 1.10
N LYS A 88 3.28 9.43 1.56
CA LYS A 88 2.87 8.94 2.88
C LYS A 88 1.70 7.96 2.76
N TYR A 89 1.59 7.07 3.72
CA TYR A 89 0.39 6.29 3.97
C TYR A 89 -0.60 7.10 4.81
N LEU A 90 -1.85 7.11 4.37
CA LEU A 90 -2.96 7.76 5.07
C LEU A 90 -4.12 6.80 5.24
N ILE A 91 -4.87 6.98 6.31
CA ILE A 91 -6.15 6.33 6.53
C ILE A 91 -7.24 7.25 5.97
N SER A 92 -8.12 6.70 5.14
CA SER A 92 -9.33 7.37 4.67
C SER A 92 -10.15 7.86 5.86
N LYS A 93 -10.54 9.14 5.84
CA LYS A 93 -11.32 9.76 6.93
C LYS A 93 -12.61 9.01 7.26
N LYS A 94 -13.19 8.30 6.28
CA LYS A 94 -14.41 7.48 6.43
C LYS A 94 -14.21 6.21 7.26
N HIS A 95 -12.96 5.83 7.51
CA HIS A 95 -12.60 4.58 8.18
C HIS A 95 -11.67 4.81 9.37
N LEU A 96 -11.44 6.06 9.78
CA LEU A 96 -10.49 6.42 10.84
C LEU A 96 -10.88 5.77 12.18
N ASP A 97 -12.18 5.67 12.44
CA ASP A 97 -12.78 5.01 13.61
C ASP A 97 -12.41 3.53 13.73
N LYS A 98 -12.03 2.88 12.62
CA LYS A 98 -11.59 1.48 12.61
C LYS A 98 -10.13 1.29 13.04
N TYR A 99 -9.38 2.37 13.27
CA TYR A 99 -7.95 2.33 13.59
C TYR A 99 -7.63 3.08 14.88
N ASN A 100 -6.73 2.53 15.69
CA ASN A 100 -6.24 3.19 16.91
C ASN A 100 -5.15 4.21 16.56
N VAL A 101 -5.55 5.37 16.03
CA VAL A 101 -4.64 6.42 15.58
C VAL A 101 -5.12 7.80 16.03
N ASN A 102 -4.17 8.70 16.28
CA ASN A 102 -4.47 10.10 16.62
C ASN A 102 -4.68 10.99 15.39
N ASN A 103 -4.23 10.55 14.21
CA ASN A 103 -4.35 11.28 12.95
C ASN A 103 -4.45 10.27 11.79
N ALA A 104 -5.00 10.73 10.65
CA ALA A 104 -5.10 9.95 9.42
C ALA A 104 -3.74 9.61 8.80
N THR A 105 -2.71 10.46 8.96
CA THR A 105 -1.37 10.18 8.44
C THR A 105 -0.69 9.10 9.28
N ILE A 106 -0.35 7.96 8.66
CA ILE A 106 0.37 6.86 9.32
C ILE A 106 1.88 7.16 9.32
N GLY A 107 2.45 7.53 8.17
CA GLY A 107 3.89 7.76 8.02
C GLY A 107 4.34 7.77 6.55
N PRO A 108 5.63 7.99 6.29
CA PRO A 108 6.20 7.94 4.93
C PRO A 108 6.08 6.53 4.32
N ILE A 109 5.98 6.43 3.00
CA ILE A 109 5.98 5.14 2.29
C ILE A 109 7.39 4.56 2.11
N GLU A 110 8.42 5.39 2.25
CA GLU A 110 9.83 5.01 2.17
C GLU A 110 10.47 5.03 3.56
N ALA A 111 11.39 4.08 3.78
CA ALA A 111 12.19 4.06 4.99
C ALA A 111 13.13 5.27 5.02
N PRO A 112 13.42 5.83 6.22
CA PRO A 112 14.37 6.93 6.32
C PRO A 112 15.78 6.49 5.91
N GLU A 113 16.50 7.38 5.26
CA GLU A 113 17.91 7.16 4.97
C GLU A 113 18.75 7.12 6.25
N ARG A 114 19.85 6.37 6.20
CA ARG A 114 20.83 6.34 7.29
C ARG A 114 21.42 7.74 7.47
N ASN A 115 21.16 8.34 8.62
CA ASN A 115 21.70 9.65 8.97
C ASN A 115 22.16 9.64 10.44
N ASN A 116 23.45 9.85 10.67
CA ASN A 116 24.04 9.78 12.01
C ASN A 116 23.49 10.86 12.96
N SER A 117 23.17 12.04 12.44
CA SER A 117 22.57 13.13 13.22
C SER A 117 21.15 12.76 13.66
N ASN A 118 20.35 12.15 12.78
CA ASN A 118 19.02 11.64 13.14
C ASN A 118 19.13 10.54 14.21
N THR A 119 20.07 9.61 14.05
CA THR A 119 20.32 8.55 15.04
C THR A 119 20.73 9.11 16.39
N ALA A 120 21.68 10.05 16.42
CA ALA A 120 22.13 10.68 17.67
C ALA A 120 20.99 11.46 18.36
N THR A 121 20.20 12.19 17.57
CA THR A 121 19.03 12.93 18.07
C THR A 121 17.99 11.99 18.67
N PHE A 122 17.68 10.89 17.98
CA PHE A 122 16.75 9.88 18.49
C PHE A 122 17.25 9.23 19.78
N LEU A 123 18.54 8.86 19.84
CA LEU A 123 19.16 8.31 21.05
C LEU A 123 19.12 9.32 22.22
N GLY A 124 19.33 10.60 21.96
CA GLY A 124 19.18 11.66 22.97
C GLY A 124 17.78 11.67 23.58
N LYS A 125 16.75 11.71 22.72
CA LYS A 125 15.34 11.65 23.15
C LYS A 125 15.02 10.38 23.95
N MET A 126 15.54 9.22 23.52
CA MET A 126 15.33 7.97 24.27
C MET A 126 15.95 8.02 25.67
N LYS A 127 17.17 8.57 25.80
CA LYS A 127 17.82 8.73 27.11
C LYS A 127 17.03 9.65 28.04
N GLU A 128 16.50 10.75 27.49
CA GLU A 128 15.65 11.68 28.22
C GLU A 128 14.37 10.99 28.70
N THR A 129 13.66 10.27 27.83
CA THR A 129 12.39 9.60 28.16
C THR A 129 12.57 8.46 29.17
N LEU A 130 13.64 7.67 29.06
CA LEU A 130 13.81 6.47 29.89
C LEU A 130 14.39 6.76 31.28
N HIS A 131 15.03 7.92 31.47
CA HIS A 131 15.61 8.36 32.75
C HIS A 131 16.57 7.34 33.44
N LEU A 132 17.17 6.41 32.69
CA LEU A 132 18.07 5.41 33.26
C LEU A 132 19.35 6.08 33.77
N LYS A 133 19.70 5.83 35.03
CA LYS A 133 20.90 6.37 35.68
C LYS A 133 22.18 6.07 34.91
N ASN A 134 22.30 4.86 34.37
CA ASN A 134 23.47 4.41 33.61
C ASN A 134 23.75 5.29 32.37
N PHE A 135 22.74 5.91 31.76
CA PHE A 135 22.94 6.82 30.62
C PHE A 135 23.47 8.20 31.01
N LYS A 136 23.26 8.62 32.28
CA LYS A 136 23.79 9.88 32.82
C LYS A 136 25.18 9.68 33.42
N GLU A 137 25.40 8.53 34.05
CA GLU A 137 26.60 8.26 34.84
C GLU A 137 27.76 7.72 34.00
N ASN A 138 27.57 7.47 32.69
CA ASN A 138 28.56 6.83 31.81
C ASN A 138 29.22 5.60 32.46
N PHE A 139 28.41 4.82 33.19
CA PHE A 139 28.91 3.75 34.04
C PHE A 139 29.50 2.62 33.20
N ILE A 140 30.80 2.36 33.38
CA ILE A 140 31.52 1.23 32.80
C ILE A 140 32.14 0.45 33.97
N ALA A 141 31.60 -0.73 34.28
CA ALA A 141 31.99 -1.51 35.45
C ALA A 141 33.46 -1.96 35.41
N TYR A 142 33.98 -2.25 34.22
CA TYR A 142 35.38 -2.58 33.98
C TYR A 142 35.72 -2.23 32.53
N LYS A 143 36.87 -1.58 32.31
CA LYS A 143 37.40 -1.27 30.99
C LYS A 143 38.86 -1.74 30.98
N TRP A 144 39.18 -2.63 30.04
CA TRP A 144 40.52 -3.18 29.85
C TRP A 144 41.49 -2.10 29.38
#